data_AF-X0SHC6-F1
#
_entry.id   AF-X0SHC6-F1
#
_cell.length_a   1.000
_cell.length_b   1.000
_cell.length_c   1.000
_cell.angle_alpha   90.00
_cell.angle_beta   90.00
_cell.angle_gamma   90.00
#
_symmetry.space_group_name_H-M   'P 1'
#
loop_
_entity.id
_entity.type
_entity.pdbx_description
1 polymer ?
#
loop_
_entity_poly.entity_id
_entity_poly.type
_entity_poly.pdbx_seq_one_letter_code
_entity_poly.pdbx_strand_id
1 'polypeptide(L)'
;MTSKRFINKLINDAEHRLGRTHLFSYPRLAFIESTNICNLRCPLCPTGAGKLPHHAGKMSFDLFKKIIDQIGPYLYEVQLMGFGEPLLNEDIFKIVKYAKNYPMKVRFNTNLTILDKDMARELVGSGLDNLTVSIDGVTQKTYEQYRVGGDLDTVLGNLKLLLDTKKELSIPLPDIRWQFMVIKPNEHEVDAARKMAADLGIEFH
;
A
#
# COMPACT_ATOMS: atom_id res chain seq x y z
N MET A 1 -4.69 21.90 -6.37
CA MET A 1 -4.06 22.08 -5.03
C MET A 1 -4.97 22.99 -4.22
N THR A 2 -5.48 22.57 -3.06
CA THR A 2 -6.39 23.40 -2.25
C THR A 2 -5.64 24.53 -1.55
N SER A 3 -6.33 25.65 -1.29
CA SER A 3 -5.81 26.77 -0.48
C SER A 3 -5.37 26.30 0.90
N LYS A 4 -6.18 25.45 1.55
CA LYS A 4 -5.86 24.83 2.86
C LYS A 4 -4.53 24.08 2.85
N ARG A 5 -4.28 23.24 1.83
CA ARG A 5 -3.04 22.46 1.72
C ARG A 5 -1.82 23.34 1.52
N PHE A 6 -1.92 24.35 0.65
CA PHE A 6 -0.81 25.27 0.38
C PHE A 6 -0.46 26.10 1.63
N ILE A 7 -1.45 26.67 2.31
CA ILE A 7 -1.27 27.41 3.56
C ILE A 7 -0.65 26.49 4.63
N ASN A 8 -1.18 25.28 4.79
CA ASN A 8 -0.66 24.32 5.76
C ASN A 8 0.82 23.98 5.50
N LYS A 9 1.22 23.84 4.23
CA LYS A 9 2.64 23.63 3.87
C LYS A 9 3.52 24.79 4.33
N LEU A 10 3.10 26.04 4.09
CA LEU A 10 3.87 27.21 4.50
C LEU A 10 4.03 27.28 6.03
N ILE A 11 2.96 26.99 6.76
CA ILE A 11 3.01 26.91 8.23
C ILE A 11 3.97 25.80 8.65
N ASN A 12 3.81 24.57 8.12
CA ASN A 12 4.65 23.43 8.48
C ASN A 12 6.15 23.70 8.22
N ASP A 13 6.48 24.30 7.06
CA ASP A 13 7.86 24.64 6.71
C ASP A 13 8.44 25.72 7.64
N ALA A 14 7.63 26.71 8.05
CA ALA A 14 8.03 27.73 9.01
C ALA A 14 8.21 27.16 10.43
N GLU A 15 7.27 26.34 10.90
CA GLU A 15 7.35 25.71 12.23
C GLU A 15 8.57 24.81 12.38
N HIS A 16 8.90 24.04 11.33
CA HIS A 16 10.11 23.22 11.30
C HIS A 16 11.38 24.07 11.39
N ARG A 17 11.48 25.14 10.59
CA ARG A 17 12.64 26.06 10.60
C ARG A 17 12.81 26.77 11.95
N LEU A 18 11.71 27.08 12.62
CA LEU A 18 11.71 27.72 13.93
C LEU A 18 11.90 26.73 15.09
N GLY A 19 12.06 25.43 14.81
CA GLY A 19 12.27 24.41 15.83
C GLY A 19 11.10 24.28 16.81
N ARG A 20 9.86 24.55 16.37
CA ARG A 20 8.69 24.48 17.25
C ARG A 20 8.40 23.05 17.67
N THR A 21 8.15 22.86 18.96
CA THR A 21 7.76 21.57 19.56
C THR A 21 6.25 21.37 19.63
N HIS A 22 5.48 22.46 19.53
CA HIS A 22 4.02 22.45 19.48
C HIS A 22 3.59 23.01 18.13
N LEU A 23 2.90 22.20 17.34
CA LEU A 23 2.57 22.49 15.94
C LEU A 23 1.10 22.89 15.81
N PHE A 24 0.85 23.97 15.08
CA PHE A 24 -0.49 24.37 14.63
C PHE A 24 -0.80 23.80 13.24
N SER A 25 0.22 23.40 12.49
CA SER A 25 0.03 22.74 11.20
C SER A 25 -0.54 21.33 11.33
N TYR A 26 -1.29 20.94 10.31
CA TYR A 26 -1.76 19.57 10.10
C TYR A 26 -0.70 18.74 9.38
N PRO A 27 -0.73 17.40 9.52
CA PRO A 27 0.15 16.53 8.77
C PRO A 27 -0.02 16.73 7.25
N ARG A 28 1.09 16.62 6.51
CA ARG A 28 1.11 16.62 5.04
C ARG A 28 0.98 15.21 4.46
N LEU A 29 1.40 14.21 5.23
CA LEU A 29 1.38 12.78 4.90
C LEU A 29 0.76 12.03 6.08
N ALA A 30 -0.09 11.06 5.81
CA ALA A 30 -0.67 10.21 6.85
C ALA A 30 -0.45 8.73 6.48
N PHE A 31 -0.05 7.95 7.48
CA PHE A 31 0.01 6.50 7.41
C PHE A 31 -1.16 5.98 8.24
N ILE A 32 -2.08 5.26 7.62
CA ILE A 32 -3.30 4.77 8.25
C ILE A 32 -3.44 3.30 7.95
N GLU A 33 -3.27 2.46 8.96
CA GLU A 33 -3.41 1.02 8.80
C GLU A 33 -4.89 0.63 8.68
N SER A 34 -5.30 0.06 7.53
CA SER A 34 -6.67 -0.42 7.33
C SER A 34 -6.96 -1.70 8.11
N THR A 35 -5.93 -2.52 8.36
CA THR A 35 -5.97 -3.68 9.24
C THR A 35 -4.55 -4.07 9.60
N ASN A 36 -4.38 -4.64 10.80
CA ASN A 36 -3.12 -5.25 11.23
C ASN A 36 -3.14 -6.78 11.07
N ILE A 37 -4.17 -7.35 10.42
CA ILE A 37 -4.28 -8.77 10.12
C ILE A 37 -3.56 -9.04 8.80
N CYS A 38 -2.79 -10.13 8.73
CA CYS A 38 -2.14 -10.59 7.51
C CYS A 38 -2.31 -12.11 7.38
N ASN A 39 -2.47 -12.58 6.15
CA ASN A 39 -2.55 -14.00 5.82
C ASN A 39 -1.17 -14.66 5.67
N LEU A 40 -0.08 -13.88 5.67
CA LEU A 40 1.29 -14.36 5.66
C LEU A 40 1.97 -14.24 7.03
N ARG A 41 3.02 -15.03 7.25
CA ARG A 41 3.78 -15.08 8.52
C ARG A 41 5.24 -14.63 8.36
N CYS A 42 5.45 -13.47 7.77
CA CYS A 42 6.82 -12.99 7.50
C CYS A 42 7.65 -12.83 8.80
N PRO A 43 8.85 -13.43 8.91
CA PRO A 43 9.59 -13.53 10.17
C PRO A 43 9.99 -12.18 10.81
N LEU A 44 10.24 -11.15 10.01
CA LEU A 44 10.61 -9.81 10.49
C LEU A 44 9.41 -8.86 10.62
N CYS A 45 8.22 -9.29 10.21
CA CYS A 45 7.01 -8.49 10.37
C CYS A 45 6.42 -8.71 11.78
N PRO A 46 6.11 -7.66 12.56
CA PRO A 46 5.45 -7.80 13.87
C PRO A 46 4.17 -8.64 13.82
N THR A 47 3.35 -8.51 12.77
CA THR A 47 2.15 -9.33 12.57
C THR A 47 2.51 -10.79 12.33
N GLY A 48 3.41 -11.06 11.39
CA GLY A 48 3.81 -12.42 11.02
C GLY A 48 4.52 -13.16 12.16
N ALA A 49 5.28 -12.42 12.98
CA ALA A 49 5.98 -12.92 14.15
C ALA A 49 5.07 -13.03 15.41
N GLY A 50 3.81 -12.59 15.34
CA GLY A 50 2.91 -12.58 16.51
C GLY A 50 3.37 -11.65 17.64
N LYS A 51 4.07 -10.57 17.29
CA LYS A 51 4.68 -9.60 18.22
C LYS A 51 3.96 -8.25 18.28
N LEU A 52 2.80 -8.12 17.65
CA LEU A 52 2.03 -6.89 17.75
C LEU A 52 1.55 -6.69 19.20
N PRO A 53 1.77 -5.50 19.79
CA PRO A 53 1.36 -5.21 21.16
C PRO A 53 -0.15 -4.95 21.31
N HIS A 54 -0.87 -4.83 20.19
CA HIS A 54 -2.28 -4.47 20.13
C HIS A 54 -3.13 -5.62 19.58
N HIS A 55 -4.43 -5.57 19.85
CA HIS A 55 -5.38 -6.55 19.35
C HIS A 55 -5.45 -6.52 17.82
N ALA A 56 -5.61 -7.71 17.22
CA ALA A 56 -5.86 -7.83 15.80
C ALA A 56 -7.24 -7.26 15.44
N GLY A 57 -7.34 -6.53 14.33
CA GLY A 57 -8.58 -5.88 13.93
C GLY A 57 -8.54 -5.25 12.54
N LYS A 58 -9.73 -4.87 12.06
CA LYS A 58 -9.94 -4.13 10.82
C LYS A 58 -10.51 -2.77 11.17
N MET A 59 -9.96 -1.71 10.60
CA MET A 59 -10.51 -0.38 10.73
C MET A 59 -11.85 -0.32 10.00
N SER A 60 -12.90 0.11 10.70
CA SER A 60 -14.21 0.33 10.08
C SER A 60 -14.17 1.53 9.15
N PHE A 61 -14.98 1.48 8.09
CA PHE A 61 -15.13 2.60 7.18
C PHE A 61 -15.52 3.91 7.89
N ASP A 62 -16.42 3.86 8.86
CA ASP A 62 -16.87 5.05 9.61
C ASP A 62 -15.75 5.70 10.42
N LEU A 63 -14.86 4.90 11.02
CA LEU A 63 -13.70 5.44 11.73
C LEU A 63 -12.74 6.11 10.74
N PHE A 64 -12.48 5.45 9.60
CA PHE A 64 -11.65 6.03 8.54
C PHE A 64 -12.20 7.38 8.07
N LYS A 65 -13.51 7.47 7.81
CA LYS A 65 -14.17 8.73 7.43
C LYS A 65 -13.95 9.83 8.46
N LYS A 66 -14.18 9.53 9.74
CA LYS A 66 -13.96 10.49 10.85
C LYS A 66 -12.54 11.02 10.89
N ILE A 67 -11.54 10.17 10.60
CA ILE A 67 -10.12 10.58 10.55
C ILE A 67 -9.89 11.48 9.33
N ILE A 68 -10.28 11.01 8.14
CA ILE A 68 -10.02 11.71 6.88
C ILE A 68 -10.77 13.03 6.78
N ASP A 69 -11.97 13.18 7.37
CA ASP A 69 -12.68 14.45 7.38
C ASP A 69 -11.95 15.55 8.14
N GLN A 70 -11.14 15.17 9.14
CA GLN A 70 -10.35 16.11 9.94
C GLN A 70 -9.06 16.55 9.21
N ILE A 71 -8.36 15.61 8.57
CA ILE A 71 -7.01 15.87 8.03
C ILE A 71 -6.95 15.93 6.49
N GLY A 72 -7.91 15.34 5.79
CA GLY A 72 -7.93 15.18 4.34
C GLY A 72 -7.77 16.47 3.53
N PRO A 73 -8.36 17.61 3.92
CA PRO A 73 -8.14 18.89 3.23
C PRO A 73 -6.68 19.38 3.20
N TYR A 74 -5.83 18.86 4.10
CA TYR A 74 -4.44 19.26 4.28
C TYR A 74 -3.44 18.24 3.74
N LEU A 75 -3.85 17.00 3.53
CA LEU A 75 -2.99 15.93 3.06
C LEU A 75 -2.57 16.11 1.59
N TYR A 76 -1.31 15.80 1.33
CA TYR A 76 -0.80 15.53 0.00
C TYR A 76 -1.01 14.05 -0.37
N GLU A 77 -0.93 13.17 0.63
CA GLU A 77 -0.98 11.73 0.45
C GLU A 77 -1.42 11.02 1.73
N VAL A 78 -2.18 9.93 1.53
CA VAL A 78 -2.46 8.93 2.55
C VAL A 78 -1.94 7.57 2.08
N GLN A 79 -1.22 6.90 2.97
CA GLN A 79 -0.68 5.57 2.78
C GLN A 79 -1.46 4.58 3.65
N LEU A 80 -2.25 3.72 3.02
CA LEU A 80 -3.07 2.70 3.70
C LEU A 80 -2.23 1.45 3.99
N MET A 81 -1.13 1.64 4.72
CA MET A 81 -0.14 0.60 5.00
C MET A 81 0.23 0.56 6.47
N GLY A 82 0.80 -0.56 6.89
CA GLY A 82 1.15 -0.85 8.27
C GLY A 82 1.75 -2.24 8.36
N PHE A 83 1.29 -3.02 9.32
CA PHE A 83 1.71 -4.39 9.58
C PHE A 83 0.73 -5.45 9.06
N GLY A 84 -0.47 -5.08 8.58
CA GLY A 84 -1.42 -6.02 7.96
C GLY A 84 -1.43 -6.04 6.42
N GLU A 85 -2.38 -6.80 5.88
CA GLU A 85 -2.66 -6.93 4.44
C GLU A 85 -3.95 -6.14 4.10
N PRO A 86 -3.85 -5.00 3.39
CA PRO A 86 -5.01 -4.15 3.10
C PRO A 86 -6.14 -4.85 2.36
N LEU A 87 -5.85 -5.84 1.49
CA LEU A 87 -6.87 -6.60 0.76
C LEU A 87 -7.72 -7.52 1.66
N LEU A 88 -7.35 -7.70 2.94
CA LEU A 88 -8.19 -8.39 3.92
C LEU A 88 -9.25 -7.50 4.57
N ASN A 89 -9.22 -6.18 4.36
CA ASN A 89 -10.28 -5.29 4.82
C ASN A 89 -11.37 -5.18 3.74
N GLU A 90 -12.58 -5.63 4.05
CA GLU A 90 -13.74 -5.64 3.13
C GLU A 90 -14.13 -4.25 2.63
N ASP A 91 -13.77 -3.20 3.37
CA ASP A 91 -14.05 -1.81 3.03
C ASP A 91 -12.86 -1.12 2.33
N ILE A 92 -11.75 -1.82 2.01
CA ILE A 92 -10.53 -1.18 1.47
C ILE A 92 -10.80 -0.34 0.23
N PHE A 93 -11.61 -0.82 -0.71
CA PHE A 93 -11.92 -0.06 -1.92
C PHE A 93 -12.88 1.11 -1.65
N LYS A 94 -13.76 1.01 -0.64
CA LYS A 94 -14.60 2.13 -0.18
C LYS A 94 -13.74 3.20 0.52
N ILE A 95 -12.78 2.78 1.33
CA ILE A 95 -11.79 3.63 2.00
C ILE A 95 -11.00 4.42 0.95
N VAL A 96 -10.48 3.75 -0.08
CA VAL A 96 -9.77 4.42 -1.19
C VAL A 96 -10.69 5.43 -1.87
N LYS A 97 -11.88 5.02 -2.33
CA LYS A 97 -12.85 5.91 -3.01
C LYS A 97 -13.20 7.13 -2.14
N TYR A 98 -13.35 6.95 -0.83
CA TYR A 98 -13.64 8.04 0.09
C TYR A 98 -12.48 9.03 0.21
N ALA A 99 -11.25 8.52 0.33
CA ALA A 99 -10.07 9.38 0.39
C ALA A 99 -9.90 10.22 -0.90
N LYS A 100 -10.32 9.70 -2.05
CA LYS A 100 -10.32 10.43 -3.34
C LYS A 100 -11.33 11.58 -3.43
N ASN A 101 -12.23 11.75 -2.46
CA ASN A 101 -13.03 12.99 -2.33
C ASN A 101 -12.17 14.21 -1.97
N TYR A 102 -10.93 13.98 -1.53
CA TYR A 102 -9.95 15.01 -1.27
C TYR A 102 -8.85 14.97 -2.34
N PRO A 103 -8.20 16.10 -2.65
CA PRO A 103 -7.21 16.18 -3.72
C PRO A 103 -5.84 15.62 -3.29
N MET A 104 -5.83 14.44 -2.67
CA MET A 104 -4.65 13.73 -2.20
C MET A 104 -4.34 12.49 -3.05
N LYS A 105 -3.11 11.99 -2.93
CA LYS A 105 -2.75 10.67 -3.44
C LYS A 105 -3.11 9.61 -2.41
N VAL A 106 -3.53 8.44 -2.87
CA VAL A 106 -3.84 7.27 -2.05
C VAL A 106 -2.97 6.13 -2.53
N ARG A 107 -2.28 5.47 -1.61
CA ARG A 107 -1.38 4.36 -1.93
C ARG A 107 -1.50 3.27 -0.88
N PHE A 108 -1.28 2.02 -1.27
CA PHE A 108 -1.06 0.94 -0.30
C PHE A 108 -0.13 -0.13 -0.85
N ASN A 109 0.39 -0.94 0.07
CA ASN A 109 1.23 -2.08 -0.24
C ASN A 109 0.43 -3.36 0.03
N THR A 110 0.62 -4.38 -0.80
CA THR A 110 -0.06 -5.66 -0.66
C THR A 110 0.89 -6.81 -1.01
N ASN A 111 0.68 -7.96 -0.38
CA ASN A 111 1.30 -9.21 -0.79
C ASN A 111 0.63 -9.81 -2.05
N LEU A 112 -0.55 -9.31 -2.44
CA LEU A 112 -1.33 -9.70 -3.62
C LEU A 112 -1.62 -11.21 -3.73
N THR A 113 -1.58 -11.94 -2.62
CA THR A 113 -1.91 -13.38 -2.60
C THR A 113 -3.41 -13.63 -2.70
N ILE A 114 -4.24 -12.61 -2.41
CA ILE A 114 -5.71 -12.69 -2.44
C ILE A 114 -6.22 -11.66 -3.44
N LEU A 115 -6.56 -12.12 -4.64
CA LEU A 115 -7.16 -11.30 -5.68
C LEU A 115 -7.98 -12.19 -6.62
N ASP A 116 -9.27 -11.92 -6.73
CA ASP A 116 -10.11 -12.47 -7.80
C ASP A 116 -10.40 -11.41 -8.87
N LYS A 117 -11.19 -11.79 -9.88
CA LYS A 117 -11.54 -10.88 -10.99
C LYS A 117 -12.35 -9.67 -10.53
N ASP A 118 -13.24 -9.83 -9.55
CA ASP A 118 -14.10 -8.74 -9.08
C ASP A 118 -13.28 -7.77 -8.23
N MET A 119 -12.45 -8.28 -7.33
CA MET A 119 -11.47 -7.49 -6.57
C MET A 119 -10.51 -6.74 -7.49
N ALA A 120 -10.02 -7.36 -8.57
CA ALA A 120 -9.14 -6.69 -9.53
C ALA A 120 -9.85 -5.50 -10.19
N ARG A 121 -11.10 -5.65 -10.62
CA ARG A 121 -11.90 -4.56 -11.20
C ARG A 121 -12.17 -3.46 -10.18
N GLU A 122 -12.51 -3.82 -8.94
CA GLU A 122 -12.71 -2.86 -7.87
C GLU A 122 -11.43 -2.09 -7.52
N LEU A 123 -10.28 -2.77 -7.47
CA LEU A 123 -8.98 -2.17 -7.21
C LEU A 123 -8.65 -1.14 -8.30
N VAL A 124 -8.71 -1.54 -9.58
CA VAL A 124 -8.45 -0.66 -10.72
C VAL A 124 -9.44 0.52 -10.75
N GLY A 125 -10.73 0.27 -10.49
CA GLY A 125 -11.78 1.28 -10.47
C GLY A 125 -11.87 2.12 -9.18
N SER A 126 -11.07 1.83 -8.15
CA SER A 126 -11.15 2.52 -6.85
C SER A 126 -10.61 3.95 -6.88
N GLY A 127 -9.80 4.29 -7.89
CA GLY A 127 -9.07 5.56 -7.94
C GLY A 127 -7.77 5.56 -7.13
N LEU A 128 -7.27 4.39 -6.72
CA LEU A 128 -5.95 4.22 -6.10
C LEU A 128 -4.86 4.78 -7.02
N ASP A 129 -3.93 5.57 -6.48
CA ASP A 129 -2.88 6.18 -7.28
C ASP A 129 -1.67 5.23 -7.44
N ASN A 130 -1.21 4.59 -6.35
CA ASN A 130 -0.13 3.60 -6.42
C ASN A 130 -0.48 2.33 -5.65
N LEU A 131 -0.10 1.20 -6.25
CA LEU A 131 -0.10 -0.11 -5.61
C LEU A 131 1.33 -0.65 -5.61
N THR A 132 1.85 -0.92 -4.43
CA THR A 132 3.13 -1.62 -4.30
C THR A 132 2.86 -3.09 -3.99
N VAL A 133 3.34 -3.99 -4.83
CA VAL A 133 3.21 -5.43 -4.64
C VAL A 133 4.53 -5.94 -4.09
N SER A 134 4.51 -6.54 -2.90
CA SER A 134 5.73 -6.99 -2.25
C SER A 134 5.99 -8.47 -2.54
N ILE A 135 7.02 -8.74 -3.37
CA ILE A 135 7.41 -10.08 -3.80
C ILE A 135 8.91 -10.22 -3.56
N ASP A 136 9.30 -11.07 -2.61
CA ASP A 136 10.68 -11.15 -2.11
C ASP A 136 11.40 -12.44 -2.54
N GLY A 137 11.14 -12.89 -3.77
CA GLY A 137 11.83 -14.01 -4.41
C GLY A 137 11.32 -14.25 -5.83
N VAL A 138 12.16 -14.82 -6.69
CA VAL A 138 11.81 -15.24 -8.07
C VAL A 138 11.67 -16.76 -8.20
N THR A 139 11.97 -17.50 -7.14
CA THR A 139 11.68 -18.92 -7.00
C THR A 139 10.85 -19.16 -5.76
N GLN A 140 9.95 -20.16 -5.77
CA GLN A 140 9.12 -20.49 -4.60
C GLN A 140 9.99 -20.75 -3.35
N LYS A 141 11.09 -21.48 -3.52
CA LYS A 141 12.03 -21.81 -2.45
C LYS A 141 12.60 -20.57 -1.77
N THR A 142 12.97 -19.53 -2.52
CA THR A 142 13.49 -18.28 -1.98
C THR A 142 12.37 -17.42 -1.41
N TYR A 143 11.26 -17.30 -2.14
CA TYR A 143 10.09 -16.51 -1.77
C TYR A 143 9.55 -16.93 -0.39
N GLU A 144 9.37 -18.23 -0.15
CA GLU A 144 8.80 -18.76 1.08
C GLU A 144 9.72 -18.63 2.32
N GLN A 145 11.03 -18.38 2.13
CA GLN A 145 11.94 -18.12 3.26
C GLN A 145 11.52 -16.88 4.05
N TYR A 146 10.95 -15.88 3.35
CA TYR A 146 10.47 -14.66 3.97
C TYR A 146 8.95 -14.53 3.93
N ARG A 147 8.31 -14.80 2.79
CA ARG A 147 6.85 -14.71 2.60
C ARG A 147 6.17 -16.01 3.01
N VAL A 148 6.37 -16.42 4.27
CA VAL A 148 5.88 -17.70 4.82
C VAL A 148 4.35 -17.79 4.67
N GLY A 149 3.88 -18.88 4.05
CA GLY A 149 2.47 -19.12 3.72
C GLY A 149 2.03 -18.54 2.38
N GLY A 150 2.93 -17.91 1.62
CA GLY A 150 2.67 -17.40 0.29
C GLY A 150 3.04 -18.40 -0.80
N ASP A 151 2.40 -18.24 -1.95
CA ASP A 151 2.66 -18.99 -3.18
C ASP A 151 3.02 -18.01 -4.30
N LEU A 152 4.23 -18.15 -4.84
CA LEU A 152 4.79 -17.21 -5.82
C LEU A 152 3.99 -17.21 -7.12
N ASP A 153 3.59 -18.39 -7.59
CA ASP A 153 2.81 -18.53 -8.83
C ASP A 153 1.45 -17.84 -8.71
N THR A 154 0.79 -17.97 -7.55
CA THR A 154 -0.45 -17.26 -7.24
C THR A 154 -0.26 -15.75 -7.31
N VAL A 155 0.79 -15.21 -6.67
CA VAL A 155 1.03 -13.76 -6.65
C VAL A 155 1.36 -13.22 -8.04
N LEU A 156 2.20 -13.93 -8.81
CA LEU A 156 2.52 -13.56 -10.20
C LEU A 156 1.28 -13.67 -11.11
N GLY A 157 0.44 -14.68 -10.90
CA GLY A 157 -0.84 -14.85 -11.58
C GLY A 157 -1.80 -13.71 -11.28
N ASN A 158 -1.93 -13.31 -10.02
CA ASN A 158 -2.75 -12.18 -9.58
C ASN A 158 -2.23 -10.84 -10.11
N LEU A 159 -0.90 -10.66 -10.14
CA LEU A 159 -0.27 -9.49 -10.73
C LEU A 159 -0.58 -9.39 -12.22
N LYS A 160 -0.49 -10.51 -12.96
CA LYS A 160 -0.88 -10.57 -14.37
C LYS A 160 -2.36 -10.25 -14.55
N LEU A 161 -3.25 -10.86 -13.76
CA LEU A 161 -4.69 -10.59 -13.77
C LEU A 161 -4.96 -9.09 -13.58
N LEU A 162 -4.28 -8.45 -12.63
CA LEU A 162 -4.45 -7.03 -12.36
C LEU A 162 -3.98 -6.16 -13.53
N LEU A 163 -2.82 -6.46 -14.13
CA LEU A 163 -2.30 -5.77 -15.30
C LEU A 163 -3.23 -5.91 -16.52
N ASP A 164 -3.77 -7.10 -16.74
CA ASP A 164 -4.72 -7.36 -17.82
C ASP A 164 -6.05 -6.63 -17.56
N THR A 165 -6.52 -6.56 -16.31
CA THR A 165 -7.72 -5.81 -15.93
C THR A 165 -7.55 -4.30 -16.20
N LYS A 166 -6.36 -3.73 -15.94
CA LYS A 166 -6.06 -2.33 -16.29
C LYS A 166 -6.17 -2.07 -17.79
N LYS A 167 -5.65 -3.00 -18.61
CA LYS A 167 -5.74 -2.90 -20.08
C LYS A 167 -7.18 -3.02 -20.55
N GLU A 168 -7.93 -3.99 -20.02
CA GLU A 168 -9.34 -4.21 -20.35
C GLU A 168 -10.19 -2.97 -20.06
N LEU A 169 -10.02 -2.37 -18.88
CA LEU A 169 -10.78 -1.19 -18.46
C LEU A 169 -10.25 0.11 -19.08
N SER A 170 -9.10 0.08 -19.77
CA SER A 170 -8.40 1.27 -20.26
C SER A 170 -8.14 2.31 -19.17
N ILE A 171 -7.87 1.84 -17.94
CA ILE A 171 -7.57 2.70 -16.78
C ILE A 171 -6.05 2.64 -16.51
N PRO A 172 -5.32 3.77 -16.58
CA PRO A 172 -3.87 3.79 -16.40
C PRO A 172 -3.44 3.61 -14.94
N LEU A 173 -4.35 3.82 -13.99
CA LEU A 173 -4.12 3.70 -12.55
C LEU A 173 -4.65 2.36 -11.98
N PRO A 174 -4.17 1.91 -10.81
CA PRO A 174 -3.03 2.46 -10.06
C PRO A 174 -1.71 2.23 -10.78
N ASP A 175 -0.71 3.08 -10.57
CA ASP A 175 0.68 2.77 -10.93
C ASP A 175 1.16 1.60 -10.05
N ILE A 176 1.54 0.48 -10.68
CA ILE A 176 1.87 -0.78 -10.01
C ILE A 176 3.38 -0.92 -9.96
N ARG A 177 3.91 -1.20 -8.78
CA ARG A 177 5.34 -1.36 -8.53
C ARG A 177 5.62 -2.69 -7.86
N TRP A 178 6.72 -3.32 -8.24
CA TRP A 178 7.27 -4.47 -7.53
C TRP A 178 8.24 -3.97 -6.47
N GLN A 179 7.94 -4.20 -5.20
CA GLN A 179 8.90 -3.99 -4.11
C GLN A 179 9.62 -5.29 -3.77
N PHE A 180 10.96 -5.24 -3.73
CA PHE A 180 11.80 -6.39 -3.41
C PHE A 180 12.71 -6.07 -2.20
N MET A 181 12.40 -6.65 -1.04
CA MET A 181 13.23 -6.53 0.14
C MET A 181 14.45 -7.43 0.02
N VAL A 182 15.62 -6.82 -0.18
CA VAL A 182 16.89 -7.55 -0.25
C VAL A 182 17.27 -8.08 1.13
N ILE A 183 17.31 -9.40 1.24
CA ILE A 183 17.73 -10.15 2.42
C ILE A 183 18.69 -11.26 1.98
N LYS A 184 19.50 -11.77 2.91
CA LYS A 184 20.52 -12.78 2.62
C LYS A 184 20.00 -13.99 1.79
N PRO A 185 18.78 -14.52 2.03
CA PRO A 185 18.25 -15.61 1.20
C PRO A 185 17.97 -15.24 -0.27
N ASN A 186 17.72 -13.96 -0.60
CA ASN A 186 17.25 -13.54 -1.92
C ASN A 186 18.16 -12.53 -2.64
N GLU A 187 19.26 -12.11 -2.02
CA GLU A 187 20.17 -11.09 -2.58
C GLU A 187 20.73 -11.46 -3.96
N HIS A 188 20.90 -12.76 -4.21
CA HIS A 188 21.37 -13.31 -5.49
C HIS A 188 20.30 -13.26 -6.60
N GLU A 189 19.03 -12.98 -6.25
CA GLU A 189 17.90 -12.95 -7.19
C GLU A 189 17.54 -11.51 -7.64
N VAL A 190 18.21 -10.46 -7.15
CA VAL A 190 17.86 -9.06 -7.43
C VAL A 190 17.82 -8.73 -8.92
N ASP A 191 18.83 -9.14 -9.69
CA ASP A 191 18.88 -8.85 -11.13
C ASP A 191 17.80 -9.63 -11.90
N ALA A 192 17.53 -10.87 -11.48
CA ALA A 192 16.44 -11.66 -12.05
C ALA A 192 15.08 -11.03 -11.76
N ALA A 193 14.85 -10.57 -10.54
CA ALA A 193 13.62 -9.90 -10.14
C ALA A 193 13.42 -8.58 -10.89
N ARG A 194 14.49 -7.79 -11.04
CA ARG A 194 14.47 -6.55 -11.83
C ARG A 194 14.13 -6.83 -13.29
N LYS A 195 14.72 -7.87 -13.88
CA LYS A 195 14.42 -8.28 -15.26
C LYS A 195 12.96 -8.70 -15.39
N MET A 196 12.43 -9.52 -14.47
CA MET A 196 11.04 -9.95 -14.49
C MET A 196 10.06 -8.76 -14.35
N ALA A 197 10.35 -7.80 -13.48
CA ALA A 197 9.55 -6.58 -13.36
C ALA A 197 9.55 -5.76 -14.67
N ALA A 198 10.71 -5.63 -15.34
CA ALA A 198 10.81 -4.97 -16.63
C ALA A 198 10.03 -5.71 -17.74
N ASP A 199 10.09 -7.04 -17.78
CA ASP A 199 9.34 -7.88 -18.72
C ASP A 199 7.81 -7.74 -18.52
N LEU A 200 7.37 -7.50 -17.28
CA LEU A 200 5.98 -7.19 -16.93
C LEU A 200 5.58 -5.73 -17.18
N GLY A 201 6.54 -4.85 -17.50
CA GLY A 201 6.32 -3.43 -17.71
C GLY A 201 6.00 -2.64 -16.44
N ILE A 202 6.49 -3.10 -15.27
CA ILE A 202 6.28 -2.44 -13.97
C ILE A 202 7.60 -1.95 -13.36
N GLU A 203 7.52 -0.90 -12.54
CA GLU A 203 8.70 -0.33 -11.86
C GLU A 203 9.20 -1.30 -10.78
N PHE A 204 10.50 -1.59 -10.79
CA PHE A 204 11.17 -2.35 -9.73
C PHE A 204 11.72 -1.39 -8.67
N HIS A 205 11.28 -1.56 -7.43
CA HIS A 205 11.63 -0.74 -6.28
C HIS A 205 12.39 -1.54 -5.21
#